data_AF-A0A9D7HHK7-F1
#
_entry.id   AF-A0A9D7HHK7-F1
#
_cell.length_a   1.000
_cell.length_b   1.000
_cell.length_c   1.000
_cell.angle_alpha   90.00
_cell.angle_beta   90.00
_cell.angle_gamma   90.00
#
_symmetry.space_group_name_H-M   'P 1'
#
loop_
_entity.id
_entity.type
_entity.pdbx_description
1 polymer ?
#
loop_
_entity_poly.entity_id
_entity_poly.type
_entity_poly.pdbx_seq_one_letter_code
_entity_poly.pdbx_strand_id
1 'polypeptide(L)'
;MATFEQGAASHGFSIRFKPGRVVEWRFTDIALPDSTTDEVASHGFVTFRIWPQLALLPGTVIENIANIYFDFNPPVITEPSALVAEFSTDVSDADSRIGLLSPNPATEYVASSMHRSRRT
;
A
#
# COMPACT_ATOMS: atom_id res chain seq x y z
N MET A 1 3.15 -7.56 -19.43
CA MET A 1 2.50 -8.32 -18.33
C MET A 1 2.24 -7.35 -17.18
N ALA A 2 1.01 -7.27 -16.65
CA ALA A 2 0.71 -6.41 -15.50
C ALA A 2 1.08 -7.15 -14.21
N THR A 3 1.70 -6.46 -13.26
CA THR A 3 2.26 -7.01 -12.00
C THR A 3 1.25 -6.97 -10.86
N PHE A 4 -0.02 -7.29 -11.16
CA PHE A 4 -1.06 -7.24 -10.15
C PHE A 4 -0.83 -8.30 -9.08
N GLU A 5 -0.83 -7.87 -7.82
CA GLU A 5 -0.76 -8.71 -6.64
C GLU A 5 -1.97 -8.41 -5.77
N GLN A 6 -2.74 -9.45 -5.48
CA GLN A 6 -3.87 -9.38 -4.58
C GLN A 6 -3.39 -9.31 -3.12
N GLY A 7 -3.92 -8.37 -2.35
CA GLY A 7 -3.72 -8.30 -0.90
C GLY A 7 -4.85 -8.97 -0.12
N ALA A 8 -4.97 -8.63 1.17
CA ALA A 8 -6.07 -9.07 2.02
C ALA A 8 -7.42 -8.46 1.61
N ALA A 9 -8.50 -9.16 1.95
CA ALA A 9 -9.86 -8.66 1.84
C ALA A 9 -10.69 -9.13 3.05
N SER A 10 -11.78 -8.42 3.35
CA SER A 10 -12.68 -8.75 4.47
C SER A 10 -13.40 -10.09 4.32
N HIS A 11 -13.67 -10.52 3.10
CA HIS A 11 -14.52 -11.68 2.79
C HIS A 11 -13.98 -12.45 1.58
N GLY A 12 -14.48 -13.66 1.35
CA GLY A 12 -14.20 -14.41 0.13
C GLY A 12 -14.70 -13.66 -1.11
N PHE A 13 -13.84 -13.51 -2.12
CA PHE A 13 -14.16 -12.78 -3.35
C PHE A 13 -13.73 -13.54 -4.60
N SER A 14 -14.33 -13.15 -5.72
CA SER A 14 -13.84 -13.44 -7.05
C SER A 14 -13.31 -12.17 -7.70
N ILE A 15 -12.22 -12.28 -8.45
CA ILE A 15 -11.59 -11.14 -9.13
C ILE A 15 -11.78 -11.26 -10.64
N ARG A 16 -12.04 -10.13 -11.31
CA ARG A 16 -12.14 -10.05 -12.77
C ARG A 16 -11.41 -8.81 -13.28
N PHE A 17 -10.66 -8.98 -14.37
CA PHE A 17 -10.04 -7.87 -15.08
C PHE A 17 -10.94 -7.49 -16.26
N LYS A 18 -11.46 -6.27 -16.24
CA LYS A 18 -12.28 -5.71 -17.31
C LYS A 18 -11.43 -4.82 -18.23
N PRO A 19 -11.87 -4.57 -19.47
CA PRO A 19 -11.26 -3.57 -20.33
C PRO A 19 -11.19 -2.19 -19.64
N GLY A 20 -10.24 -1.34 -20.05
CA GLY A 20 -10.13 0.02 -19.53
C GLY A 20 -9.44 0.16 -18.17
N ARG A 21 -8.55 -0.79 -17.80
CA ARG A 21 -7.79 -0.78 -16.53
C ARG A 21 -8.69 -0.90 -15.28
N VAL A 22 -9.79 -1.63 -15.41
CA VAL A 22 -10.74 -1.85 -14.31
C VAL A 22 -10.50 -3.24 -13.70
N VAL A 23 -10.28 -3.27 -12.39
CA VAL A 23 -10.28 -4.50 -11.59
C VAL A 23 -11.59 -4.55 -10.82
N GLU A 24 -12.30 -5.66 -10.93
CA GLU A 24 -13.55 -5.91 -10.23
C GLU A 24 -13.33 -6.98 -9.16
N TRP A 25 -13.66 -6.62 -7.92
CA TRP A 25 -13.81 -7.57 -6.81
C TRP A 25 -15.29 -7.80 -6.58
N ARG A 26 -15.71 -9.07 -6.69
CA ARG A 26 -17.09 -9.47 -6.42
C ARG A 26 -17.13 -10.38 -5.21
N PHE A 27 -17.73 -9.85 -4.16
CA PHE A 27 -18.09 -10.55 -2.95
C PHE A 27 -19.48 -11.17 -3.15
N THR A 28 -19.59 -12.50 -3.01
CA THR A 28 -20.88 -13.20 -3.19
C THR A 28 -21.50 -13.44 -1.83
N ASP A 29 -22.75 -13.02 -1.63
CA ASP A 29 -23.56 -13.30 -0.43
C ASP A 29 -22.91 -12.92 0.91
N ILE A 30 -22.20 -11.77 0.97
CA ILE A 30 -21.47 -11.35 2.18
C ILE A 30 -22.35 -10.76 3.30
N ALA A 31 -23.67 -10.70 3.11
CA ALA A 31 -24.69 -10.41 4.14
C ALA A 31 -24.24 -9.45 5.26
N LEU A 32 -23.76 -8.26 4.88
CA LEU A 32 -23.24 -7.29 5.83
C LEU A 32 -24.38 -6.79 6.72
N PRO A 33 -24.21 -6.77 8.06
CA PRO A 33 -25.20 -6.18 8.95
C PRO A 33 -25.31 -4.67 8.71
N ASP A 34 -26.46 -4.10 9.09
CA ASP A 34 -26.61 -2.66 9.04
C ASP A 34 -25.68 -1.98 10.05
N SER A 35 -25.21 -0.77 9.71
CA SER A 35 -24.27 -0.02 10.55
C SER A 35 -24.87 0.48 11.86
N THR A 36 -26.20 0.49 11.99
CA THR A 36 -26.90 0.86 13.23
C THR A 36 -26.95 -0.27 14.25
N THR A 37 -26.81 -1.51 13.79
CA THR A 37 -26.84 -2.74 14.58
C THR A 37 -25.42 -3.19 14.90
N ASP A 38 -24.52 -3.21 13.92
CA ASP A 38 -23.11 -3.56 14.09
C ASP A 38 -22.22 -2.80 13.10
N GLU A 39 -21.77 -1.62 13.51
CA GLU A 39 -20.94 -0.75 12.69
C GLU A 39 -19.63 -1.44 12.26
N VAL A 40 -18.98 -2.16 13.18
CA VAL A 40 -17.68 -2.80 12.92
C VAL A 40 -17.83 -3.90 11.87
N ALA A 41 -18.89 -4.71 11.97
CA ALA A 41 -19.15 -5.77 11.00
C ALA A 41 -19.76 -5.28 9.68
N SER A 42 -20.26 -4.03 9.61
CA SER A 42 -20.86 -3.45 8.40
C SER A 42 -19.84 -3.04 7.33
N HIS A 43 -18.55 -3.05 7.66
CA HIS A 43 -17.48 -2.60 6.75
C HIS A 43 -16.86 -3.74 5.95
N GLY A 44 -16.69 -3.50 4.64
CA GLY A 44 -15.88 -4.32 3.76
C GLY A 44 -14.55 -3.65 3.42
N PHE A 45 -13.50 -4.44 3.14
CA PHE A 45 -12.25 -3.91 2.61
C PHE A 45 -11.60 -4.84 1.58
N VAL A 46 -10.78 -4.25 0.71
CA VAL A 46 -9.87 -4.95 -0.17
C VAL A 46 -8.55 -4.17 -0.26
N THR A 47 -7.45 -4.90 -0.32
CA THR A 47 -6.11 -4.33 -0.56
C THR A 47 -5.49 -5.01 -1.78
N PHE A 48 -4.70 -4.27 -2.55
CA PHE A 48 -4.01 -4.79 -3.72
C PHE A 48 -2.76 -3.96 -4.02
N ARG A 49 -1.85 -4.52 -4.82
CA ARG A 49 -0.66 -3.84 -5.32
C ARG A 49 -0.58 -4.03 -6.84
N ILE A 50 -0.14 -2.99 -7.54
CA ILE A 50 0.08 -3.05 -8.98
C ILE A 50 1.23 -2.13 -9.34
N TRP A 51 2.14 -2.60 -10.19
CA TRP A 51 3.17 -1.74 -10.76
C TRP A 51 2.73 -1.17 -12.11
N PRO A 52 2.94 0.14 -12.33
CA PRO A 52 2.73 0.76 -13.61
C PRO A 52 3.70 0.16 -14.64
N GLN A 53 3.20 -0.18 -15.83
CA GLN A 53 4.03 -0.72 -16.92
C GLN A 53 4.85 0.36 -17.63
N LEU A 54 4.35 1.59 -17.63
CA LEU A 54 5.02 2.72 -18.26
C LEU A 54 5.89 3.41 -17.22
N ALA A 55 7.06 3.88 -17.65
CA ALA A 55 7.90 4.73 -16.81
C ALA A 55 7.08 5.96 -16.40
N LEU A 56 6.99 6.20 -15.09
CA LEU A 56 6.38 7.39 -14.54
C LEU A 56 7.46 8.46 -14.39
N LEU A 57 7.11 9.70 -14.70
CA LEU A 57 7.98 10.83 -14.38
C LEU A 57 7.78 11.20 -12.90
N PRO A 58 8.83 11.68 -12.21
CA PRO A 58 8.66 12.26 -10.88
C PRO A 58 7.55 13.31 -10.88
N GLY A 59 6.67 13.26 -9.87
CA GLY A 59 5.51 14.13 -9.76
C GLY A 59 4.27 13.69 -10.56
N THR A 60 4.33 12.56 -11.27
CA THR A 60 3.12 12.01 -11.93
C THR A 60 2.10 11.58 -10.87
N VAL A 61 0.87 12.08 -10.99
CA VAL A 61 -0.25 11.70 -10.12
C VAL A 61 -1.02 10.55 -10.76
N ILE A 62 -1.24 9.48 -10.00
CA ILE A 62 -2.07 8.34 -10.36
C ILE A 62 -3.31 8.36 -9.48
N GLU A 63 -4.48 8.50 -10.08
CA GLU A 63 -5.76 8.52 -9.38
C GLU A 63 -6.50 7.20 -9.55
N ASN A 64 -7.13 6.73 -8.48
CA ASN A 64 -8.01 5.57 -8.49
C ASN A 64 -9.35 5.93 -7.86
N ILE A 65 -10.44 5.58 -8.54
CA ILE A 65 -11.82 5.74 -8.06
C ILE A 65 -12.42 4.35 -7.93
N ALA A 66 -13.11 4.09 -6.82
CA ALA A 66 -13.87 2.87 -6.63
C ALA A 66 -15.37 3.15 -6.82
N ASN A 67 -16.03 2.27 -7.57
CA ASN A 67 -17.47 2.24 -7.69
C ASN A 67 -17.97 1.04 -6.89
N ILE A 68 -18.64 1.29 -5.77
CA ILE A 68 -19.09 0.25 -4.85
C ILE A 68 -20.58 -0.03 -5.12
N TYR A 69 -20.89 -1.27 -5.47
CA TYR A 69 -22.25 -1.72 -5.76
C TYR A 69 -22.75 -2.62 -4.62
N PHE A 70 -23.93 -2.31 -4.09
CA PHE A 70 -24.65 -3.16 -3.15
C PHE A 70 -25.93 -3.64 -3.81
N ASP A 71 -26.11 -4.96 -3.85
CA ASP A 71 -27.22 -5.64 -4.52
C ASP A 71 -27.46 -5.12 -5.94
N PHE A 72 -28.59 -4.44 -6.17
CA PHE A 72 -28.99 -3.86 -7.45
C PHE A 72 -29.04 -2.32 -7.44
N ASN A 73 -28.43 -1.70 -6.43
CA ASN A 73 -28.42 -0.25 -6.31
C ASN A 73 -27.38 0.38 -7.26
N PRO A 74 -27.57 1.66 -7.64
CA PRO A 74 -26.53 2.44 -8.29
C PRO A 74 -25.23 2.47 -7.47
N PRO A 75 -24.06 2.68 -8.10
CA PRO A 75 -22.81 2.67 -7.39
C PRO A 75 -22.68 3.86 -6.44
N VAL A 76 -22.13 3.59 -5.26
CA VAL A 76 -21.52 4.63 -4.42
C VAL A 76 -20.12 4.88 -4.97
N ILE A 77 -19.91 6.06 -5.55
CA ILE A 77 -18.63 6.49 -6.13
C ILE A 77 -17.79 7.10 -5.00
N THR A 78 -16.55 6.63 -4.81
CA THR A 78 -15.64 7.20 -3.82
C THR A 78 -14.96 8.47 -4.31
N GLU A 79 -14.47 9.27 -3.38
CA GLU A 79 -13.46 10.28 -3.72
C GLU A 79 -12.20 9.61 -4.31
N PRO A 80 -11.46 10.30 -5.20
CA PRO A 80 -10.26 9.76 -5.79
C PRO A 80 -9.14 9.56 -4.77
N SER A 81 -8.49 8.39 -4.81
CA SER A 81 -7.23 8.15 -4.12
C SER A 81 -6.07 8.47 -5.04
N ALA A 82 -5.23 9.44 -4.64
CA ALA A 82 -4.10 9.93 -5.43
C ALA A 82 -2.76 9.40 -4.90
N LEU A 83 -1.97 8.80 -5.78
CA LEU A 83 -0.57 8.42 -5.55
C LEU A 83 0.34 9.30 -6.40
N VAL A 84 1.30 9.98 -5.77
CA VAL A 84 2.33 10.76 -6.47
C VAL A 84 3.58 9.89 -6.65
N ALA A 85 4.06 9.77 -7.89
CA ALA A 85 5.30 9.06 -8.19
C ALA A 85 6.50 9.87 -7.71
N GLU A 86 7.19 9.37 -6.68
CA GLU A 86 8.42 9.96 -6.16
C GLU A 86 9.60 9.03 -6.45
N PHE A 87 10.73 9.63 -6.81
CA PHE A 87 11.99 8.93 -7.02
C PHE A 87 13.02 9.56 -6.09
N SER A 88 13.49 8.82 -5.09
CA SER A 88 14.64 9.25 -4.29
C SER A 88 15.88 9.19 -5.17
N THR A 89 16.56 10.32 -5.34
CA THR A 89 17.89 10.31 -5.94
C THR A 89 18.85 9.92 -4.82
N ASP A 90 19.40 8.70 -4.87
CA ASP A 90 20.46 8.29 -3.95
C ASP A 90 21.63 9.30 -4.07
N VAL A 91 22.01 9.90 -2.95
CA VAL A 91 23.35 10.48 -2.81
C VAL A 91 24.24 9.30 -2.46
N SER A 92 25.08 8.86 -3.40
CA SER A 92 26.18 7.94 -3.10
C SER A 92 27.13 8.62 -2.12
N ASP A 93 26.90 8.45 -0.82
CA ASP A 93 27.89 8.78 0.20
C ASP A 93 28.98 7.71 0.10
N ALA A 94 30.04 8.06 -0.63
CA ALA A 94 31.25 7.27 -0.70
C ALA A 94 32.01 7.37 0.62
N ASP A 95 31.59 6.64 1.65
CA ASP A 95 32.53 6.08 2.61
C ASP A 95 32.02 4.77 3.22
N SER A 96 32.87 3.77 3.12
CA SER A 96 32.63 2.41 3.58
C SER A 96 32.99 2.29 5.04
N ARG A 97 32.01 2.14 5.94
CA ARG A 97 32.09 1.37 7.20
C ARG A 97 30.82 1.52 8.04
N ILE A 98 29.76 0.83 7.63
CA ILE A 98 28.59 0.64 8.49
C ILE A 98 28.56 -0.82 8.93
N GLY A 99 29.08 -1.03 10.15
CA GLY A 99 28.92 -2.27 10.90
C GLY A 99 27.44 -2.48 11.20
N LEU A 100 26.98 -3.70 10.97
CA LEU A 100 25.62 -4.14 11.19
C LEU A 100 25.28 -3.99 12.68
N LEU A 101 24.45 -3.01 13.03
CA LEU A 101 23.87 -2.86 14.36
C LEU A 101 22.36 -3.03 14.25
N SER A 102 21.85 -4.07 14.90
CA SER A 102 20.43 -4.35 15.09
C SER A 102 20.15 -4.54 16.59
N PRO A 103 18.90 -4.32 17.06
CA PRO A 103 17.71 -3.97 16.29
C PRO A 103 17.23 -2.53 16.52
N ASN A 104 16.67 -1.97 15.45
CA ASN A 104 15.67 -0.90 15.49
C ASN A 104 14.31 -1.60 15.75
N PRO A 105 13.52 -1.25 16.79
CA PRO A 105 13.53 -0.06 17.65
C PRO A 105 14.34 -0.23 18.94
N ALA A 106 15.13 0.78 19.30
CA ALA A 106 15.79 0.89 20.60
C ALA A 106 15.11 1.99 21.43
N THR A 107 14.59 1.63 22.60
CA THR A 107 13.91 2.58 23.49
C THR A 107 14.90 3.38 24.36
N GLU A 108 16.21 3.09 24.31
CA GLU A 108 17.22 3.80 25.10
C GLU A 108 18.51 4.05 24.29
N TYR A 109 19.10 5.24 24.49
CA TYR A 109 20.27 5.74 23.78
C TYR A 109 21.49 4.80 23.91
N VAL A 110 22.12 4.44 22.79
CA VAL A 110 23.43 3.77 22.78
C VAL A 110 24.52 4.83 22.61
N ALA A 111 25.35 5.02 23.64
CA ALA A 111 26.54 5.87 23.58
C ALA A 111 27.77 5.02 23.22
N SER A 112 28.40 5.29 22.07
CA SER A 112 29.67 4.65 21.68
C SER A 112 30.83 5.64 21.88
N SER A 113 31.68 5.39 22.88
CA SER A 113 32.93 6.13 23.10
C SER A 113 34.08 5.49 22.31
N MET A 114 34.66 6.23 21.36
CA MET A 114 35.87 5.82 20.63
C MET A 114 37.13 6.15 21.45
N HIS A 115 37.82 5.14 21.99
CA HIS A 115 39.17 5.31 22.53
C HIS A 115 40.20 5.16 21.41
N ARG A 116 40.75 6.29 20.93
CA ARG A 116 41.81 6.31 19.92
C ARG A 116 43.17 6.09 20.59
N SER A 117 43.65 4.86 20.65
CA SER A 117 45.05 4.59 21.01
C SER A 117 45.95 4.91 19.81
N ARG A 118 46.70 6.00 19.90
CA ARG A 118 47.83 6.25 18.99
C ARG A 118 49.03 5.44 19.50
N ARG A 119 49.63 4.61 18.64
CA ARG A 119 51.05 4.25 18.78
C ARG A 119 51.77 4.56 17.48
N THR A 120 52.85 5.31 17.66
CA THR A 120 53.95 5.64 16.76
C THR A 120 54.63 4.40 16.23
#